data_AF-A0A2V8V503-F1
#
_entry.id   AF-A0A2V8V503-F1
#
_cell.length_a   1.000
_cell.length_b   1.000
_cell.length_c   1.000
_cell.angle_alpha   90.00
_cell.angle_beta   90.00
_cell.angle_gamma   90.00
#
_symmetry.space_group_name_H-M   'P 1'
#
loop_
_entity.id
_entity.type
_entity.pdbx_description
1 polymer ?
#
loop_
_entity_poly.entity_id
_entity_poly.type
_entity_poly.pdbx_seq_one_letter_code
_entity_poly.pdbx_strand_id
1 'polypeptide(L)'
;MKRFFIYFLLCATAFASEKVRILRDEFGVPHIFASTPAGAAYGAGYAQAEDRLEEMLRNYRKAEGTMSEVFGENFYKHDYRQRLWRHRQVAQEHYKDLKPEMRAICEAFMSGVKKFMGEHPEQVPAWAPKLEPWHIIALGRYIIWGWPEGEAGGDLLRGGIQPDPVAYHGSNEWLIAPGRTAMHVPIALVDPHLSWYGEFRFYEMRMYGGALEYSGASILGMPFSVLGHSRYTSVAMTTGGPDTSDIFEEEVRGKEYKFRGEWRSLKSWTEKIGVKAGDKIDWKDVTYEYTHH
;
A
#
# COMPACT_ATOMS: atom_id res chain seq x y z
N MET A 1 15.77 -19.40 -46.98
CA MET A 1 15.49 -19.52 -45.53
C MET A 1 15.98 -18.27 -44.82
N LYS A 2 15.11 -17.31 -44.52
CA LYS A 2 15.47 -16.10 -43.74
C LYS A 2 15.30 -16.44 -42.25
N ARG A 3 16.41 -16.41 -41.50
CA ARG A 3 16.42 -16.64 -40.05
C ARG A 3 15.81 -15.42 -39.36
N PHE A 4 14.69 -15.61 -38.67
CA PHE A 4 14.17 -14.67 -37.69
C PHE A 4 15.02 -14.75 -36.43
N PHE A 5 15.69 -13.65 -36.06
CA PHE A 5 16.24 -13.48 -34.72
C PHE A 5 15.15 -12.84 -33.84
N ILE A 6 14.66 -13.59 -32.86
CA ILE A 6 13.83 -13.07 -31.78
C ILE A 6 14.79 -12.41 -30.79
N TYR A 7 14.74 -11.09 -30.68
CA TYR A 7 15.39 -10.37 -29.59
C TYR A 7 14.50 -10.46 -28.35
N PHE A 8 14.88 -11.29 -27.39
CA PHE A 8 14.43 -11.11 -26.01
C PHE A 8 15.13 -9.88 -25.46
N LEU A 9 14.41 -8.77 -25.35
CA LEU A 9 14.88 -7.61 -24.59
C LEU A 9 14.73 -7.94 -23.10
N LEU A 10 15.74 -8.60 -22.52
CA LEU A 10 15.88 -8.69 -21.08
C LEU A 10 16.32 -7.30 -20.59
N CYS A 11 15.36 -6.44 -20.24
CA CYS A 11 15.65 -5.18 -19.57
C CYS A 11 15.95 -5.48 -18.09
N ALA A 12 17.08 -6.13 -17.84
CA ALA A 12 17.68 -6.12 -16.51
C ALA A 12 18.35 -4.76 -16.37
N THR A 13 17.66 -3.79 -15.76
CA THR A 13 18.36 -2.64 -15.19
C THR A 13 19.25 -3.19 -14.09
N ALA A 14 20.48 -3.52 -14.46
CA ALA A 14 21.55 -3.80 -13.53
C ALA A 14 21.67 -2.55 -12.65
N PHE A 15 21.20 -2.64 -11.41
CA PHE A 15 21.66 -1.73 -10.38
C PHE A 15 23.17 -1.85 -10.37
N ALA A 16 23.86 -0.82 -10.85
CA ALA A 16 25.28 -0.70 -10.61
C ALA A 16 25.46 -0.82 -9.09
N SER A 17 26.41 -1.65 -8.67
CA SER A 17 26.72 -1.82 -7.25
C SER A 17 27.01 -0.45 -6.64
N GLU A 18 26.08 0.08 -5.87
CA GLU A 18 26.25 1.31 -5.12
C GLU A 18 26.31 0.99 -3.63
N LYS A 19 27.08 1.79 -2.88
CA LYS A 19 27.23 1.61 -1.45
C LYS A 19 26.08 2.30 -0.72
N VAL A 20 25.16 1.50 -0.16
CA VAL A 20 24.11 1.97 0.76
C VAL A 20 24.63 1.89 2.19
N ARG A 21 24.42 2.94 2.98
CA ARG A 21 24.79 2.98 4.40
C ARG A 21 23.58 3.35 5.24
N ILE A 22 23.30 2.55 6.26
CA ILE A 22 22.25 2.80 7.25
C ILE A 22 22.95 3.13 8.57
N LEU A 23 22.67 4.30 9.14
CA LEU A 23 23.10 4.69 10.48
C LEU A 23 21.85 4.78 11.36
N ARG A 24 21.87 4.19 12.54
CA ARG A 24 20.76 4.31 13.51
C ARG A 24 21.14 5.28 14.61
N ASP A 25 20.20 6.12 15.02
CA ASP A 25 20.38 6.99 16.19
C ASP A 25 19.96 6.29 17.48
N GLU A 26 19.94 7.03 18.60
CA GLU A 26 19.63 6.50 19.93
C GLU A 26 18.21 5.93 20.08
N PHE A 27 17.28 6.35 19.20
CA PHE A 27 15.91 5.82 19.15
C PHE A 27 15.74 4.70 18.14
N GLY A 28 16.83 4.32 17.46
CA GLY A 28 16.83 3.32 16.41
C GLY A 28 16.33 3.84 15.06
N VAL A 29 16.07 5.14 14.88
CA VAL A 29 15.59 5.66 13.59
C VAL A 29 16.69 5.49 12.55
N PRO A 30 16.42 4.87 11.38
CA PRO A 30 17.42 4.71 10.34
C PRO A 30 17.62 6.00 9.54
N HIS A 31 18.89 6.38 9.39
CA HIS A 31 19.38 7.41 8.49
C HIS A 31 20.07 6.73 7.33
N ILE A 32 19.41 6.70 6.18
CA ILE A 32 19.78 5.95 5.00
C ILE A 32 20.50 6.86 4.02
N PHE A 33 21.72 6.49 3.62
CA PHE A 33 22.55 7.21 2.67
C PHE A 33 22.83 6.34 1.45
N ALA A 34 22.56 6.87 0.27
CA ALA A 34 22.84 6.27 -1.03
C ALA A 34 23.15 7.35 -2.07
N SER A 35 23.64 6.97 -3.24
CA SER A 35 23.89 7.90 -4.35
C SER A 35 22.63 8.14 -5.19
N THR A 36 21.68 7.20 -5.18
CA THR A 36 20.44 7.26 -5.97
C THR A 36 19.18 7.12 -5.12
N PRO A 37 18.00 7.59 -5.60
CA PRO A 37 16.73 7.37 -4.92
C PRO A 37 16.41 5.90 -4.72
N ALA A 38 16.77 5.05 -5.69
CA ALA A 38 16.50 3.64 -5.61
C ALA A 38 17.46 2.90 -4.65
N GLY A 39 18.73 3.32 -4.55
CA GLY A 39 19.63 2.86 -3.49
C GLY A 39 19.12 3.23 -2.09
N ALA A 40 18.54 4.42 -1.92
CA ALA A 40 17.90 4.80 -0.67
C ALA A 40 16.67 3.92 -0.39
N ALA A 41 15.85 3.64 -1.40
CA ALA A 41 14.71 2.73 -1.27
C ALA A 41 15.14 1.29 -0.90
N TYR A 42 16.24 0.79 -1.45
CA TYR A 42 16.84 -0.48 -1.02
C TYR A 42 17.18 -0.47 0.49
N GLY A 43 17.85 0.58 0.96
CA GLY A 43 18.17 0.75 2.38
C GLY A 43 16.92 0.84 3.24
N ALA A 44 15.87 1.53 2.78
CA ALA A 44 14.58 1.60 3.48
C ALA A 44 13.90 0.23 3.59
N GLY A 45 13.92 -0.57 2.52
CA GLY A 45 13.38 -1.93 2.54
C GLY A 45 14.12 -2.82 3.52
N TYR A 46 15.46 -2.74 3.55
CA TYR A 46 16.27 -3.48 4.52
C TYR A 46 15.98 -3.05 5.97
N ALA A 47 15.99 -1.74 6.26
CA ALA A 47 15.78 -1.22 7.61
C ALA A 47 14.37 -1.54 8.14
N GLN A 48 13.34 -1.37 7.32
CA GLN A 48 11.97 -1.70 7.73
C GLN A 48 11.78 -3.20 7.96
N ALA A 49 12.45 -4.06 7.17
CA ALA A 49 12.45 -5.50 7.39
C ALA A 49 13.18 -5.87 8.68
N GLU A 50 14.35 -5.27 8.93
CA GLU A 50 15.12 -5.46 10.18
C GLU A 50 14.28 -5.19 11.43
N ASP A 51 13.47 -4.13 11.40
CA ASP A 51 12.70 -3.75 12.57
C ASP A 51 11.37 -4.48 12.70
N ARG A 52 10.64 -4.67 11.58
CA ARG A 52 9.22 -5.03 11.59
C ARG A 52 8.80 -5.94 10.42
N LEU A 53 9.64 -6.91 10.02
CA LEU A 53 9.36 -7.82 8.89
C LEU A 53 7.97 -8.45 8.95
N GLU A 54 7.58 -9.08 10.06
CA GLU A 54 6.30 -9.79 10.15
C GLU A 54 5.11 -8.85 9.92
N GLU A 55 5.14 -7.66 10.51
CA GLU A 55 4.09 -6.64 10.35
C GLU A 55 4.01 -6.16 8.89
N MET A 56 5.16 -5.97 8.23
CA MET A 56 5.22 -5.62 6.81
C MET A 56 4.61 -6.70 5.92
N LEU A 57 4.95 -7.97 6.15
CA LEU A 57 4.41 -9.09 5.37
C LEU A 57 2.90 -9.25 5.56
N ARG A 58 2.39 -8.96 6.77
CA ARG A 58 0.94 -8.90 7.03
C ARG A 58 0.28 -7.77 6.24
N ASN A 59 0.91 -6.60 6.14
CA ASN A 59 0.37 -5.49 5.33
C ASN A 59 0.22 -5.87 3.86
N TYR A 60 1.19 -6.60 3.28
CA TYR A 60 1.04 -7.10 1.91
C TYR A 60 -0.09 -8.11 1.76
N ARG A 61 -0.21 -9.09 2.67
CA ARG A 61 -1.34 -10.04 2.66
C ARG A 61 -2.69 -9.36 2.85
N LYS A 62 -2.75 -8.31 3.68
CA LYS A 62 -3.96 -7.49 3.82
C LYS A 62 -4.32 -6.88 2.47
N ALA A 63 -3.40 -6.16 1.84
CA ALA A 63 -3.65 -5.53 0.55
C ALA A 63 -4.03 -6.54 -0.55
N GLU A 64 -3.50 -7.76 -0.51
CA GLU A 64 -3.84 -8.81 -1.47
C GLU A 64 -5.18 -9.51 -1.21
N GLY A 65 -5.71 -9.45 0.01
CA GLY A 65 -6.84 -10.26 0.44
C GLY A 65 -6.49 -11.74 0.55
N THR A 66 -5.38 -12.05 1.24
CA THR A 66 -4.89 -13.42 1.51
C THR A 66 -4.57 -13.67 2.98
N MET A 67 -5.16 -12.89 3.89
CA MET A 67 -5.01 -13.08 5.33
C MET A 67 -5.74 -14.34 5.83
N SER A 68 -6.91 -14.69 5.31
CA SER A 68 -7.69 -15.85 5.77
C SER A 68 -7.01 -17.18 5.45
N GLU A 69 -6.20 -17.21 4.40
CA GLU A 69 -5.38 -18.38 4.01
C GLU A 69 -4.37 -18.78 5.09
N VAL A 70 -3.99 -17.83 5.96
CA VAL A 70 -2.95 -18.01 6.99
C VAL A 70 -3.50 -17.87 8.41
N PHE A 71 -4.40 -16.92 8.62
CA PHE A 71 -4.89 -16.50 9.93
C PHE A 71 -6.35 -16.91 10.19
N GLY A 72 -6.99 -17.59 9.24
CA GLY A 72 -8.28 -18.26 9.42
C GLY A 72 -9.51 -17.39 9.18
N GLU A 73 -10.66 -17.94 9.55
CA GLU A 73 -12.00 -17.46 9.18
C GLU A 73 -12.27 -15.99 9.56
N ASN A 74 -11.67 -15.48 10.64
CA ASN A 74 -11.86 -14.09 11.06
C ASN A 74 -11.41 -13.06 10.00
N PHE A 75 -10.55 -13.47 9.06
CA PHE A 75 -10.12 -12.63 7.94
C PHE A 75 -10.90 -12.88 6.65
N TYR A 76 -11.84 -13.83 6.60
CA TYR A 76 -12.56 -14.15 5.36
C TYR A 76 -13.31 -12.92 4.81
N LYS A 77 -14.04 -12.20 5.66
CA LYS A 77 -14.76 -10.98 5.28
C LYS A 77 -13.81 -9.86 4.86
N HIS A 78 -12.67 -9.74 5.53
CA HIS A 78 -11.61 -8.82 5.15
C HIS A 78 -11.11 -9.14 3.73
N ASP A 79 -10.75 -10.39 3.47
CA ASP A 79 -10.20 -10.82 2.18
C ASP A 79 -11.21 -10.71 1.04
N TYR A 80 -12.48 -11.04 1.30
CA TYR A 80 -13.58 -10.78 0.37
C TYR A 80 -13.60 -9.31 -0.07
N ARG A 81 -13.53 -8.39 0.90
CA ARG A 81 -13.55 -6.94 0.66
C ARG A 81 -12.35 -6.48 -0.16
N GLN A 82 -11.14 -6.94 0.16
CA GLN A 82 -9.94 -6.53 -0.59
C GLN A 82 -9.92 -7.09 -2.02
N ARG A 83 -10.49 -8.27 -2.24
CA ARG A 83 -10.64 -8.86 -3.58
C ARG A 83 -11.74 -8.17 -4.39
N LEU A 84 -12.80 -7.69 -3.76
CA LEU A 84 -13.81 -6.82 -4.40
C LEU A 84 -13.17 -5.54 -4.95
N TRP A 85 -12.24 -4.92 -4.21
CA TRP A 85 -11.52 -3.70 -4.63
C TRP A 85 -10.33 -3.94 -5.57
N ARG A 86 -10.01 -5.21 -5.83
CA ARG A 86 -9.04 -5.63 -6.85
C ARG A 86 -7.66 -4.98 -6.68
N HIS A 87 -7.21 -4.67 -5.45
CA HIS A 87 -5.93 -3.99 -5.22
C HIS A 87 -4.76 -4.74 -5.86
N ARG A 88 -4.70 -6.07 -5.65
CA ARG A 88 -3.70 -6.97 -6.25
C ARG A 88 -3.78 -7.01 -7.77
N GLN A 89 -4.97 -7.25 -8.33
CA GLN A 89 -5.16 -7.45 -9.76
C GLN A 89 -4.81 -6.17 -10.53
N VAL A 90 -5.30 -5.02 -10.08
CA VAL A 90 -5.00 -3.71 -10.68
C VAL A 90 -3.50 -3.39 -10.54
N ALA A 91 -2.89 -3.66 -9.39
CA ALA A 91 -1.46 -3.45 -9.21
C ALA A 91 -0.63 -4.31 -10.17
N GLN A 92 -0.97 -5.58 -10.35
CA GLN A 92 -0.29 -6.48 -11.29
C GLN A 92 -0.45 -6.05 -12.75
N GLU A 93 -1.68 -5.73 -13.16
CA GLU A 93 -2.02 -5.35 -14.53
C GLU A 93 -1.28 -4.08 -14.99
N HIS A 94 -1.23 -3.07 -14.10
CA HIS A 94 -0.71 -1.74 -14.42
C HIS A 94 0.70 -1.48 -13.92
N TYR A 95 1.36 -2.44 -13.26
CA TYR A 95 2.74 -2.25 -12.79
C TYR A 95 3.69 -1.87 -13.95
N LYS A 96 3.48 -2.48 -15.12
CA LYS A 96 4.26 -2.19 -16.34
C LYS A 96 4.07 -0.75 -16.85
N ASP A 97 2.95 -0.11 -16.51
CA ASP A 97 2.61 1.24 -16.97
C ASP A 97 3.26 2.32 -16.08
N LEU A 98 3.81 1.93 -14.92
CA LEU A 98 4.57 2.84 -14.07
C LEU A 98 5.79 3.40 -14.79
N LYS A 99 6.12 4.65 -14.47
CA LYS A 99 7.36 5.27 -14.92
C LYS A 99 8.57 4.41 -14.51
N PRO A 100 9.60 4.28 -15.37
CA PRO A 100 10.78 3.45 -15.10
C PRO A 100 11.42 3.73 -13.74
N GLU A 101 11.47 5.00 -13.34
CA GLU A 101 12.05 5.45 -12.07
C GLU A 101 11.28 4.91 -10.86
N MET A 102 9.94 4.90 -10.94
CA MET A 102 9.10 4.36 -9.87
C MET A 102 9.22 2.84 -9.78
N ARG A 103 9.32 2.14 -10.92
CA ARG A 103 9.57 0.69 -10.92
C ARG A 103 10.92 0.35 -10.30
N ALA A 104 11.97 1.10 -10.66
CA ALA A 104 13.31 0.91 -10.10
C ALA A 104 13.32 1.08 -8.58
N ILE A 105 12.57 2.04 -8.05
CA ILE A 105 12.44 2.24 -6.59
C ILE A 105 11.68 1.07 -5.95
N CYS A 106 10.56 0.64 -6.53
CA CYS A 106 9.79 -0.50 -6.00
C CYS A 106 10.61 -1.79 -6.00
N GLU A 107 11.34 -2.06 -7.07
CA GLU A 107 12.24 -3.20 -7.21
C GLU A 107 13.41 -3.15 -6.23
N ALA A 108 14.03 -1.98 -6.05
CA ALA A 108 15.12 -1.79 -5.11
C ALA A 108 14.66 -1.99 -3.66
N PHE A 109 13.52 -1.41 -3.28
CA PHE A 109 12.93 -1.62 -1.96
C PHE A 109 12.69 -3.10 -1.68
N MET A 110 12.00 -3.80 -2.59
CA MET A 110 11.77 -5.24 -2.45
C MET A 110 13.07 -6.05 -2.41
N SER A 111 14.11 -5.61 -3.12
CA SER A 111 15.42 -6.26 -3.07
C SER A 111 16.10 -6.07 -1.71
N GLY A 112 15.92 -4.92 -1.06
CA GLY A 112 16.38 -4.69 0.32
C GLY A 112 15.67 -5.59 1.33
N VAL A 113 14.34 -5.70 1.22
CA VAL A 113 13.55 -6.63 2.06
C VAL A 113 14.01 -8.08 1.85
N LYS A 114 14.13 -8.52 0.58
CA LYS A 114 14.60 -9.87 0.24
C LYS A 114 16.04 -10.13 0.72
N LYS A 115 16.90 -9.11 0.71
CA LYS A 115 18.26 -9.23 1.24
C LYS A 115 18.22 -9.55 2.73
N PHE A 116 17.46 -8.79 3.52
CA PHE A 116 17.30 -9.05 4.95
C PHE A 116 16.75 -10.47 5.21
N MET A 117 15.68 -10.85 4.50
CA MET A 117 15.08 -12.20 4.60
C MET A 117 16.08 -13.32 4.28
N GLY A 118 17.00 -13.09 3.33
CA GLY A 118 18.03 -14.06 2.96
C GLY A 118 19.18 -14.17 3.97
N GLU A 119 19.48 -13.08 4.69
CA GLU A 119 20.48 -13.06 5.76
C GLU A 119 19.93 -13.59 7.10
N HIS A 120 18.62 -13.45 7.31
CA HIS A 120 17.92 -13.81 8.54
C HIS A 120 16.75 -14.77 8.26
N PRO A 121 16.99 -15.96 7.66
CA PRO A 121 15.94 -16.90 7.32
C PRO A 121 15.13 -17.37 8.54
N GLU A 122 15.72 -17.36 9.74
CA GLU A 122 15.06 -17.69 11.00
C GLU A 122 13.97 -16.68 11.40
N GLN A 123 14.04 -15.44 10.91
CA GLN A 123 13.05 -14.40 11.16
C GLN A 123 11.94 -14.39 10.11
N VAL A 124 12.08 -15.15 9.02
CA VAL A 124 11.09 -15.20 7.95
C VAL A 124 9.95 -16.15 8.34
N PRO A 125 8.72 -15.66 8.50
CA PRO A 125 7.60 -16.54 8.81
C PRO A 125 7.36 -17.52 7.67
N ALA A 126 7.06 -18.79 7.98
CA ALA A 126 6.78 -19.82 6.97
C ALA A 126 5.61 -19.46 6.03
N TRP A 127 4.72 -18.57 6.47
CA TRP A 127 3.59 -18.07 5.68
C TRP A 127 3.91 -16.83 4.84
N ALA A 128 5.15 -16.33 4.83
CA ALA A 128 5.53 -15.13 4.09
C ALA A 128 5.04 -15.20 2.63
N PRO A 129 4.36 -14.15 2.11
CA PRO A 129 3.99 -14.11 0.71
C PRO A 129 5.25 -14.06 -0.17
N LYS A 130 5.13 -14.52 -1.41
CA LYS A 130 6.20 -14.35 -2.41
C LYS A 130 6.31 -12.87 -2.76
N LEU A 131 7.37 -12.21 -2.29
CA LEU A 131 7.55 -10.78 -2.52
C LEU A 131 7.77 -10.43 -3.99
N GLU A 132 6.98 -9.48 -4.46
CA GLU A 132 7.03 -8.90 -5.81
C GLU A 132 6.88 -7.37 -5.72
N PRO A 133 7.50 -6.59 -6.62
CA PRO A 133 7.45 -5.12 -6.56
C PRO A 133 6.04 -4.51 -6.58
N TRP A 134 5.09 -5.15 -7.27
CA TRP A 134 3.71 -4.66 -7.34
C TRP A 134 2.97 -4.70 -5.99
N HIS A 135 3.47 -5.42 -4.97
CA HIS A 135 2.87 -5.38 -3.63
C HIS A 135 2.92 -3.98 -3.02
N ILE A 136 3.92 -3.16 -3.36
CA ILE A 136 4.01 -1.76 -2.90
C ILE A 136 2.83 -0.96 -3.44
N ILE A 137 2.48 -1.18 -4.72
CA ILE A 137 1.35 -0.52 -5.37
C ILE A 137 0.03 -1.03 -4.80
N ALA A 138 -0.10 -2.35 -4.60
CA ALA A 138 -1.27 -2.94 -3.96
C ALA A 138 -1.48 -2.38 -2.54
N LEU A 139 -0.40 -2.27 -1.75
CA LEU A 139 -0.44 -1.69 -0.41
C LEU A 139 -0.84 -0.22 -0.43
N GLY A 140 -0.22 0.60 -1.29
CA GLY A 140 -0.60 1.99 -1.45
C GLY A 140 -2.08 2.17 -1.84
N ARG A 141 -2.59 1.30 -2.73
CA ARG A 141 -4.01 1.25 -3.08
C ARG A 141 -4.87 0.88 -1.88
N TYR A 142 -4.55 -0.21 -1.19
CA TYR A 142 -5.28 -0.66 0.00
C TYR A 142 -5.40 0.44 1.06
N ILE A 143 -4.30 1.15 1.33
CA ILE A 143 -4.29 2.28 2.28
C ILE A 143 -5.23 3.39 1.81
N ILE A 144 -5.04 3.90 0.60
CA ILE A 144 -5.80 5.08 0.15
C ILE A 144 -7.28 4.77 -0.10
N TRP A 145 -7.63 3.52 -0.44
CA TRP A 145 -9.01 3.11 -0.69
C TRP A 145 -9.90 3.15 0.56
N GLY A 146 -9.29 3.11 1.75
CA GLY A 146 -10.02 3.26 3.00
C GLY A 146 -10.77 4.60 3.14
N TRP A 147 -10.35 5.64 2.40
CA TRP A 147 -11.03 6.94 2.40
C TRP A 147 -12.31 6.95 1.54
N PRO A 148 -12.27 6.62 0.23
CA PRO A 148 -13.50 6.46 -0.56
C PRO A 148 -14.46 5.46 0.08
N GLU A 149 -13.93 4.36 0.61
CA GLU A 149 -14.77 3.39 1.30
C GLU A 149 -15.47 3.93 2.56
N GLY A 150 -14.80 4.84 3.28
CA GLY A 150 -15.40 5.54 4.41
C GLY A 150 -16.48 6.53 4.00
N GLU A 151 -16.27 7.27 2.91
CA GLU A 151 -17.28 8.18 2.34
C GLU A 151 -18.54 7.42 1.89
N ALA A 152 -18.35 6.31 1.19
CA ALA A 152 -19.42 5.38 0.81
C ALA A 152 -20.18 4.84 2.04
N GLY A 153 -19.47 4.51 3.13
CA GLY A 153 -20.08 4.16 4.41
C GLY A 153 -20.91 5.30 5.02
N GLY A 154 -20.43 6.54 4.88
CA GLY A 154 -21.16 7.74 5.27
C GLY A 154 -22.47 7.94 4.48
N ASP A 155 -22.46 7.67 3.18
CA ASP A 155 -23.67 7.69 2.34
C ASP A 155 -24.69 6.63 2.74
N LEU A 156 -24.23 5.40 3.00
CA LEU A 156 -25.12 4.33 3.49
C LEU A 156 -25.81 4.75 4.79
N LEU A 157 -25.05 5.32 5.73
CA LEU A 157 -25.59 5.82 6.99
C LEU A 157 -26.63 6.93 6.78
N ARG A 158 -26.35 7.89 5.88
CA ARG A 158 -27.32 8.95 5.50
C ARG A 158 -28.58 8.36 4.88
N GLY A 159 -28.46 7.28 4.12
CA GLY A 159 -29.56 6.49 3.55
C GLY A 159 -30.28 5.57 4.54
N GLY A 160 -29.89 5.54 5.81
CA GLY A 160 -30.51 4.68 6.84
C GLY A 160 -30.07 3.23 6.82
N ILE A 161 -28.99 2.90 6.09
CA ILE A 161 -28.38 1.58 6.04
C ILE A 161 -27.17 1.58 6.97
N GLN A 162 -27.09 0.62 7.89
CA GLN A 162 -25.94 0.47 8.77
C GLN A 162 -24.85 -0.36 8.06
N PRO A 163 -23.74 0.24 7.59
CA PRO A 163 -22.62 -0.54 7.08
C PRO A 163 -21.84 -1.20 8.22
N ASP A 164 -20.92 -2.09 7.85
CA ASP A 164 -19.87 -2.51 8.76
C ASP A 164 -19.08 -1.30 9.28
N PRO A 165 -18.52 -1.37 10.50
CA PRO A 165 -17.74 -0.27 11.05
C PRO A 165 -16.61 0.15 10.12
N VAL A 166 -16.60 1.43 9.76
CA VAL A 166 -15.47 2.08 9.10
C VAL A 166 -14.48 2.53 10.17
N ALA A 167 -13.19 2.33 9.94
CA ALA A 167 -12.15 2.78 10.86
C ALA A 167 -12.17 4.30 11.02
N TYR A 168 -11.95 4.79 12.23
CA TYR A 168 -11.79 6.21 12.48
C TYR A 168 -10.44 6.69 11.94
N HIS A 169 -10.47 7.80 11.21
CA HIS A 169 -9.29 8.52 10.78
C HIS A 169 -9.42 10.00 11.20
N GLY A 170 -8.36 10.57 11.75
CA GLY A 170 -8.28 11.99 12.07
C GLY A 170 -6.85 12.49 11.90
N SER A 171 -6.64 13.81 11.86
CA SER A 171 -5.32 14.43 11.82
C SER A 171 -5.43 15.93 12.12
N ASN A 172 -4.36 16.52 12.63
CA ASN A 172 -4.14 17.97 12.60
C ASN A 172 -2.95 18.30 11.69
N GLU A 173 -2.97 19.51 11.11
CA GLU A 173 -1.81 20.13 10.49
C GLU A 173 -1.85 21.63 10.71
N TRP A 174 -0.70 22.27 10.95
CA TRP A 174 -0.57 23.73 10.97
C TRP A 174 0.62 24.17 10.11
N LEU A 175 0.47 25.32 9.43
CA LEU A 175 1.56 26.02 8.78
C LEU A 175 1.57 27.48 9.21
N ILE A 176 2.66 27.91 9.85
CA ILE A 176 2.84 29.27 10.37
C ILE A 176 3.83 30.00 9.49
N ALA A 177 3.40 31.11 8.89
CA ALA A 177 4.24 31.95 8.05
C ALA A 177 5.39 32.63 8.84
N PRO A 178 6.55 32.91 8.23
CA PRO A 178 7.68 33.56 8.88
C PRO A 178 7.33 34.86 9.62
N GLY A 179 6.42 35.68 9.06
CA GLY A 179 5.99 36.92 9.69
C GLY A 179 5.20 36.74 11.01
N ARG A 180 4.85 35.50 11.36
CA ARG A 180 4.14 35.14 12.59
C ARG A 180 5.02 34.36 13.58
N THR A 181 6.32 34.21 13.33
CA THR A 181 7.25 33.50 14.20
C THR A 181 8.38 34.41 14.68
N ALA A 182 8.83 34.25 15.93
CA ALA A 182 9.90 35.07 16.51
C ALA A 182 11.25 34.92 15.79
N MET A 183 11.49 33.75 15.20
CA MET A 183 12.72 33.44 14.46
C MET A 183 12.65 33.81 12.97
N HIS A 184 11.51 34.34 12.50
CA HIS A 184 11.27 34.65 11.08
C HIS A 184 11.49 33.46 10.14
N VAL A 185 11.08 32.27 10.58
CA VAL A 185 11.11 31.02 9.80
C VAL A 185 9.72 30.41 9.72
N PRO A 186 9.38 29.63 8.67
CA PRO A 186 8.14 28.88 8.65
C PRO A 186 8.17 27.77 9.71
N ILE A 187 7.03 27.49 10.34
CA ILE A 187 6.86 26.34 11.25
C ILE A 187 5.72 25.47 10.70
N ALA A 188 5.97 24.17 10.55
CA ALA A 188 4.98 23.19 10.16
C ALA A 188 4.74 22.19 11.31
N LEU A 189 3.47 21.82 11.52
CA LEU A 189 3.05 20.75 12.43
C LEU A 189 2.41 19.64 11.61
N VAL A 190 2.87 18.40 11.82
CA VAL A 190 2.36 17.19 11.19
C VAL A 190 1.89 16.26 12.30
N ASP A 191 0.58 16.06 12.44
CA ASP A 191 -0.02 15.38 13.61
C ASP A 191 -1.16 14.40 13.19
N PRO A 192 -0.83 13.26 12.57
CA PRO A 192 -1.82 12.28 12.14
C PRO A 192 -2.37 11.45 13.32
N HIS A 193 -3.69 11.22 13.35
CA HIS A 193 -4.39 10.42 14.38
C HIS A 193 -5.01 9.16 13.78
N LEU A 194 -4.20 8.13 13.66
CA LEU A 194 -4.59 6.82 13.13
C LEU A 194 -4.40 5.73 14.19
N SER A 195 -4.82 4.50 13.86
CA SER A 195 -4.63 3.35 14.74
C SER A 195 -3.16 3.17 15.14
N TRP A 196 -2.93 2.91 16.42
CA TRP A 196 -1.61 2.53 16.95
C TRP A 196 -1.15 1.14 16.51
N TYR A 197 -2.05 0.35 15.91
CA TYR A 197 -1.81 -1.02 15.50
C TYR A 197 -2.09 -1.20 14.01
N GLY A 198 -1.45 -2.22 13.41
CA GLY A 198 -1.68 -2.60 12.02
C GLY A 198 -0.98 -1.68 11.02
N GLU A 199 -1.61 -1.50 9.87
CA GLU A 199 -1.05 -0.88 8.67
C GLU A 199 -0.77 0.61 8.83
N PHE A 200 -1.45 1.29 9.76
CA PHE A 200 -1.27 2.71 10.05
C PHE A 200 -0.27 3.01 11.16
N ARG A 201 0.37 1.98 11.73
CA ARG A 201 1.47 2.17 12.68
C ARG A 201 2.72 2.61 11.92
N PHE A 202 2.90 3.93 11.82
CA PHE A 202 3.99 4.58 11.08
C PHE A 202 5.39 4.10 11.47
N TYR A 203 6.31 4.26 10.53
CA TYR A 203 7.73 3.97 10.66
C TYR A 203 8.52 5.25 10.34
N GLU A 204 9.27 5.78 11.31
CA GLU A 204 10.10 6.95 11.09
C GLU A 204 11.41 6.55 10.39
N MET A 205 11.80 7.30 9.36
CA MET A 205 13.09 7.14 8.70
C MET A 205 13.57 8.45 8.07
N ARG A 206 14.89 8.53 7.84
CA ARG A 206 15.52 9.60 7.07
C ARG A 206 16.24 9.02 5.86
N MET A 207 16.05 9.62 4.70
CA MET A 207 16.57 9.13 3.43
C MET A 207 17.33 10.23 2.71
N TYR A 208 18.54 9.92 2.28
CA TYR A 208 19.42 10.76 1.47
C TYR A 208 19.93 9.94 0.29
N GLY A 209 19.34 10.14 -0.89
CA GLY A 209 19.62 9.36 -2.09
C GLY A 209 19.35 10.15 -3.37
N GLY A 210 20.39 10.74 -3.95
CA GLY A 210 20.26 11.60 -5.13
C GLY A 210 19.30 12.76 -4.86
N ALA A 211 18.19 12.83 -5.59
CA ALA A 211 17.16 13.86 -5.40
C ALA A 211 16.23 13.62 -4.20
N LEU A 212 16.32 12.45 -3.55
CA LEU A 212 15.52 12.13 -2.37
C LEU A 212 16.26 12.57 -1.10
N GLU A 213 15.82 13.65 -0.48
CA GLU A 213 16.29 14.13 0.81
C GLU A 213 15.08 14.37 1.71
N TYR A 214 14.75 13.41 2.58
CA TYR A 214 13.49 13.49 3.33
C TYR A 214 13.57 12.78 4.68
N SER A 215 12.98 13.39 5.70
CA SER A 215 12.86 12.88 7.06
C SER A 215 11.39 12.85 7.45
N GLY A 216 10.89 11.69 7.86
CA GLY A 216 9.53 11.61 8.35
C GLY A 216 8.97 10.21 8.47
N ALA A 217 7.64 10.13 8.53
CA ALA A 217 6.88 8.92 8.78
C ALA A 217 6.43 8.23 7.48
N SER A 218 6.68 6.93 7.41
CA SER A 218 6.30 6.03 6.32
C SER A 218 5.25 5.03 6.78
N ILE A 219 4.38 4.62 5.85
CA ILE A 219 3.60 3.40 6.04
C ILE A 219 4.57 2.22 5.90
N LEU A 220 4.50 1.28 6.85
CA LEU A 220 5.36 0.11 6.84
C LEU A 220 5.09 -0.76 5.59
N GLY A 221 6.13 -0.98 4.78
CA GLY A 221 6.05 -1.63 3.47
C GLY A 221 6.06 -0.66 2.28
N MET A 222 6.13 0.65 2.54
CA MET A 222 6.27 1.67 1.49
C MET A 222 7.70 2.20 1.40
N PRO A 223 8.21 2.52 0.19
CA PRO A 223 9.59 2.95 -0.03
C PRO A 223 9.88 4.40 0.34
N PHE A 224 8.86 5.20 0.68
CA PHE A 224 9.01 6.62 1.00
C PHE A 224 8.18 7.01 2.21
N SER A 225 8.68 7.96 2.98
CA SER A 225 7.86 8.65 3.98
C SER A 225 6.80 9.51 3.29
N VAL A 226 5.56 9.38 3.75
CA VAL A 226 4.38 10.09 3.21
C VAL A 226 4.13 11.42 3.94
N LEU A 227 4.67 11.55 5.15
CA LEU A 227 4.53 12.70 6.03
C LEU A 227 5.92 13.10 6.53
N GLY A 228 6.21 14.40 6.64
CA GLY A 228 7.52 14.86 7.12
C GLY A 228 8.04 16.10 6.40
N HIS A 229 9.36 16.18 6.26
CA HIS A 229 10.02 17.34 5.67
C HIS A 229 11.39 17.03 5.05
N SER A 230 11.81 17.91 4.15
CA SER A 230 13.16 18.05 3.65
C SER A 230 13.75 19.38 4.11
N ARG A 231 14.94 19.73 3.61
CA ARG A 231 15.51 21.07 3.77
C ARG A 231 14.62 22.18 3.21
N TYR A 232 13.79 21.88 2.21
CA TYR A 232 13.08 22.90 1.42
C TYR A 232 11.55 22.82 1.52
N THR A 233 11.00 21.67 1.92
CA THR A 233 9.55 21.43 1.88
C THR A 233 9.11 20.63 3.09
N SER A 234 7.95 20.94 3.65
CA SER A 234 7.24 20.09 4.62
C SER A 234 5.93 19.61 4.00
N VAL A 235 5.58 18.34 4.19
CA VAL A 235 4.33 17.75 3.74
C VAL A 235 3.59 17.16 4.93
N ALA A 236 2.36 17.63 5.13
CA ALA A 236 1.36 17.06 6.01
C ALA A 236 0.16 16.62 5.15
N MET A 237 -0.63 15.70 5.67
CA MET A 237 -1.88 15.27 5.06
C MET A 237 -2.91 15.10 6.17
N THR A 238 -4.05 15.78 6.04
CA THR A 238 -5.21 15.57 6.93
C THR A 238 -6.37 14.91 6.21
N THR A 239 -7.21 14.21 6.96
CA THR A 239 -8.46 13.65 6.45
C THR A 239 -9.47 14.78 6.20
N GLY A 240 -9.56 15.23 4.94
CA GLY A 240 -10.43 16.35 4.56
C GLY A 240 -11.87 15.99 4.20
N GLY A 241 -12.23 14.69 4.23
CA GLY A 241 -13.54 14.18 3.80
C GLY A 241 -14.00 14.68 2.43
N PRO A 242 -13.15 14.73 1.38
CA PRO A 242 -13.64 15.06 0.06
C PRO A 242 -14.60 13.97 -0.41
N ASP A 243 -15.68 14.39 -1.08
CA ASP A 243 -16.59 13.48 -1.77
C ASP A 243 -15.84 12.75 -2.89
N THR A 244 -15.55 11.46 -2.66
CA THR A 244 -14.68 10.63 -3.51
C THR A 244 -15.34 9.35 -3.98
N SER A 245 -16.58 9.10 -3.55
CA SER A 245 -17.34 7.90 -3.90
C SER A 245 -18.82 8.14 -3.62
N ASP A 246 -19.67 7.63 -4.50
CA ASP A 246 -21.12 7.63 -4.34
C ASP A 246 -21.65 6.20 -4.15
N ILE A 247 -22.77 6.08 -3.46
CA ILE A 247 -23.57 4.85 -3.41
C ILE A 247 -24.77 4.96 -4.35
N PHE A 248 -24.95 3.94 -5.18
CA PHE A 248 -26.08 3.83 -6.10
C PHE A 248 -27.01 2.69 -5.68
N GLU A 249 -28.31 2.96 -5.60
CA GLU A 249 -29.34 1.93 -5.50
C GLU A 249 -29.68 1.42 -6.90
N GLU A 250 -29.60 0.11 -7.11
CA GLU A 250 -29.75 -0.54 -8.42
C GLU A 250 -30.95 -1.49 -8.42
N GLU A 251 -31.81 -1.42 -9.44
CA GLU A 251 -32.89 -2.40 -9.65
C GLU A 251 -32.31 -3.64 -10.35
N VAL A 252 -32.26 -4.78 -9.64
CA VAL A 252 -31.63 -6.02 -10.12
C VAL A 252 -32.67 -7.12 -10.37
N ARG A 253 -32.49 -7.87 -11.46
CA ARG A 253 -33.30 -9.05 -11.81
C ARG A 253 -32.41 -10.14 -12.38
N GLY A 254 -32.15 -11.20 -11.61
CA GLY A 254 -31.27 -12.28 -12.03
C GLY A 254 -29.83 -11.76 -12.20
N LYS A 255 -29.26 -11.89 -13.40
CA LYS A 255 -27.92 -11.39 -13.75
C LYS A 255 -27.95 -10.06 -14.52
N GLU A 256 -29.04 -9.30 -14.38
CA GLU A 256 -29.23 -8.01 -15.05
C GLU A 256 -29.55 -6.91 -14.03
N TYR A 257 -29.13 -5.69 -14.34
CA TYR A 257 -29.49 -4.47 -13.62
C TYR A 257 -30.13 -3.47 -14.61
N LYS A 258 -30.98 -2.58 -14.10
CA LYS A 258 -31.69 -1.61 -14.93
C LYS A 258 -30.96 -0.29 -15.00
N PHE A 259 -30.53 0.11 -16.20
CA PHE A 259 -29.87 1.39 -16.44
C PHE A 259 -30.56 2.18 -17.54
N ARG A 260 -30.96 3.42 -17.23
CA ARG A 260 -31.68 4.32 -18.16
C ARG A 260 -32.89 3.66 -18.84
N GLY A 261 -33.62 2.83 -18.08
CA GLY A 261 -34.81 2.12 -18.55
C GLY A 261 -34.55 0.80 -19.27
N GLU A 262 -33.29 0.43 -19.52
CA GLU A 262 -32.90 -0.80 -20.21
C GLU A 262 -32.31 -1.80 -19.21
N TRP A 263 -32.63 -3.09 -19.37
CA TRP A 263 -31.96 -4.17 -18.64
C TRP A 263 -30.59 -4.44 -19.29
N ARG A 264 -29.53 -4.41 -18.47
CA ARG A 264 -28.15 -4.66 -18.87
C ARG A 264 -27.56 -5.77 -18.02
N SER A 265 -26.70 -6.60 -18.60
CA SER A 265 -26.07 -7.68 -17.86
C SER A 265 -25.05 -7.17 -16.85
N LEU A 266 -25.06 -7.73 -15.65
CA LEU A 266 -24.01 -7.54 -14.65
C LEU A 266 -22.68 -8.08 -15.20
N LYS A 267 -21.59 -7.35 -14.97
CA LYS A 267 -20.25 -7.92 -15.15
C LYS A 267 -19.94 -8.74 -13.91
N SER A 268 -19.50 -9.97 -14.08
CA SER A 268 -19.17 -10.84 -12.96
C SER A 268 -17.85 -11.56 -13.16
N TRP A 269 -17.15 -11.85 -12.07
CA TRP A 269 -16.03 -12.79 -12.06
C TRP A 269 -16.07 -13.61 -10.78
N THR A 270 -15.54 -14.82 -10.86
CA THR A 270 -15.49 -15.75 -9.74
C THR A 270 -14.04 -15.97 -9.35
N GLU A 271 -13.74 -15.86 -8.05
CA GLU A 271 -12.45 -16.21 -7.47
C GLU A 271 -12.61 -17.16 -6.29
N LYS A 272 -11.55 -17.89 -5.97
CA LYS A 272 -11.48 -18.73 -4.77
C LYS A 272 -10.78 -18.00 -3.64
N ILE A 273 -11.44 -17.86 -2.50
CA ILE A 273 -10.84 -17.38 -1.25
C ILE A 273 -10.51 -18.60 -0.38
N GLY A 274 -9.24 -18.75 -0.02
CA GLY A 274 -8.80 -19.81 0.89
C GLY A 274 -8.96 -19.39 2.34
N VAL A 275 -9.49 -20.29 3.18
CA VAL A 275 -9.60 -20.09 4.62
C VAL A 275 -8.88 -21.23 5.34
N LYS A 276 -7.94 -20.87 6.22
CA LYS A 276 -7.24 -21.86 7.04
C LYS A 276 -8.20 -22.56 7.99
N ALA A 277 -8.25 -23.88 7.90
CA ALA A 277 -9.02 -24.78 8.75
C ALA A 277 -8.10 -25.91 9.27
N GLY A 278 -7.50 -25.68 10.44
CA GLY A 278 -6.43 -26.55 10.95
C GLY A 278 -5.19 -26.52 10.04
N ASP A 279 -4.77 -27.70 9.58
CA ASP A 279 -3.63 -27.86 8.66
C ASP A 279 -4.01 -27.79 7.17
N LYS A 280 -5.28 -27.52 6.87
CA LYS A 280 -5.81 -27.44 5.50
C LYS A 280 -6.30 -26.03 5.19
N ILE A 281 -6.45 -25.74 3.89
CA ILE A 281 -7.13 -24.55 3.39
C ILE A 281 -8.44 -24.99 2.75
N ASP A 282 -9.55 -24.47 3.26
CA ASP A 282 -10.87 -24.59 2.64
C ASP A 282 -11.05 -23.48 1.60
N TRP A 283 -11.29 -23.85 0.35
CA TRP A 283 -11.39 -22.90 -0.77
C TRP A 283 -12.86 -22.63 -1.09
N LYS A 284 -13.30 -21.39 -0.86
CA LYS A 284 -14.68 -20.96 -1.12
C LYS A 284 -14.73 -20.19 -2.44
N ASP A 285 -15.59 -20.64 -3.36
CA ASP A 285 -15.89 -19.90 -4.60
C ASP A 285 -16.74 -18.66 -4.25
N VAL A 286 -16.27 -17.50 -4.69
CA VAL A 286 -16.93 -16.21 -4.48
C VAL A 286 -17.11 -15.57 -5.84
N THR A 287 -18.35 -15.26 -6.19
CA THR A 287 -18.66 -14.44 -7.36
C THR A 287 -18.87 -13.01 -6.89
N TYR A 288 -18.21 -12.07 -7.57
CA TYR A 288 -18.59 -10.67 -7.42
C TYR A 288 -19.04 -10.08 -8.74
N GLU A 289 -19.85 -9.03 -8.59
CA GLU A 289 -20.67 -8.46 -9.63
C GLU A 289 -20.50 -6.94 -9.62
N TYR A 290 -20.50 -6.34 -10.80
CA TYR A 290 -20.41 -4.91 -10.99
C TYR A 290 -21.44 -4.45 -12.01
N THR A 291 -21.99 -3.27 -11.77
CA THR A 291 -22.80 -2.55 -12.76
C THR A 291 -21.87 -1.70 -13.64
N HIS A 292 -22.38 -0.61 -14.21
CA HIS A 292 -21.54 0.35 -14.92
C HIS A 292 -20.92 1.41 -13.99
N HIS A 293 -21.42 1.51 -12.75
CA HIS A 293 -20.87 2.33 -11.68
C HIS A 293 -19.61 1.69 -11.10
#